data_AF-A0A4S3LD26-F1
#
_entry.id   AF-A0A4S3LD26-F1
#
_cell.length_a   1.000
_cell.length_b   1.000
_cell.length_c   1.000
_cell.angle_alpha   90.00
_cell.angle_beta   90.00
_cell.angle_gamma   90.00
#
_symmetry.space_group_name_H-M   'P 1'
#
loop_
_entity.id
_entity.type
_entity.pdbx_description
1 polymer ?
#
loop_
_entity_poly.entity_id
_entity_poly.type
_entity_poly.pdbx_seq_one_letter_code
_entity_poly.pdbx_strand_id
1 'polypeptide(L)'
;MSNDENSQLLNGIRSLGLPSNDKLPGLGLGAFLSAPPPPPPSWQLKEVSSLWFNQKDVVLDGWKFISCRFDNCRIFVSSQHFELINCKIDDESVIYYQNDIVKVIKLFKSRGAIPSSFSAHFDPLVNPDGTISIVR
;
A
#
# COMPACT_ATOMS: atom_id res chain seq x y z
N MET A 1 -7.13 1.99 -47.84
CA MET A 1 -8.03 1.31 -46.89
C MET A 1 -7.69 1.79 -45.49
N SER A 2 -8.70 2.28 -44.78
CA SER A 2 -8.73 2.56 -43.34
C SER A 2 -7.81 3.66 -42.77
N ASN A 3 -8.23 4.92 -42.95
CA ASN A 3 -8.21 5.90 -41.87
C ASN A 3 -9.45 5.60 -41.02
N ASP A 4 -9.38 5.24 -39.73
CA ASP A 4 -10.55 5.35 -38.82
C ASP A 4 -10.35 5.07 -37.32
N GLU A 5 -9.14 4.90 -36.76
CA GLU A 5 -9.00 4.61 -35.31
C GLU A 5 -8.48 5.74 -34.42
N ASN A 6 -8.12 6.91 -34.97
CA ASN A 6 -7.55 8.01 -34.17
C ASN A 6 -8.54 9.12 -33.76
N SER A 7 -9.83 8.99 -34.09
CA SER A 7 -10.85 10.01 -33.77
C SER A 7 -11.70 9.72 -32.52
N GLN A 8 -11.55 8.57 -31.86
CA GLN A 8 -12.39 8.22 -30.72
C GLN A 8 -11.82 8.58 -29.34
N LEU A 9 -10.52 8.89 -29.22
CA LEU A 9 -9.91 9.24 -27.93
C LEU A 9 -9.90 10.76 -27.62
N LEU A 10 -10.15 11.62 -28.61
CA LEU A 10 -10.13 13.08 -28.41
C LEU A 10 -11.50 13.71 -28.10
N ASN A 11 -12.59 12.94 -28.18
CA ASN A 11 -13.95 13.41 -27.87
C ASN A 11 -14.38 13.18 -26.41
N GLY A 12 -13.53 12.59 -25.56
CA GLY A 12 -13.86 12.30 -24.15
C GLY A 12 -13.59 13.43 -23.16
N ILE A 13 -12.95 14.54 -23.56
CA ILE A 13 -12.46 15.59 -22.63
C ILE A 13 -13.36 16.86 -22.62
N ARG A 14 -14.47 16.87 -23.37
CA ARG A 14 -15.35 18.06 -23.51
C ARG A 14 -16.72 18.00 -22.83
N SER A 15 -16.93 17.15 -21.81
CA SER A 15 -18.23 17.09 -21.10
C SER A 15 -18.23 17.54 -19.64
N LEU A 16 -17.16 18.17 -19.14
CA LEU A 16 -17.27 18.93 -17.89
C LEU A 16 -17.85 20.31 -18.19
N GLY A 17 -19.15 20.31 -18.50
CA GLY A 17 -19.97 21.51 -18.45
C GLY A 17 -19.93 22.08 -17.05
N LEU A 18 -19.20 23.17 -16.87
CA LEU A 18 -19.34 24.06 -15.72
C LEU A 18 -20.75 24.67 -15.78
N PRO A 19 -21.62 24.44 -14.79
CA PRO A 19 -22.86 25.19 -14.72
C PRO A 19 -22.54 26.65 -14.37
N SER A 20 -22.85 27.54 -15.31
CA SER A 20 -22.95 28.98 -15.08
C SER A 20 -24.16 29.22 -14.16
N ASN A 21 -23.88 29.56 -12.90
CA ASN A 21 -24.90 29.98 -11.94
C ASN A 21 -25.15 31.48 -12.11
N ASP A 22 -26.17 31.82 -12.90
CA ASP A 22 -26.85 33.11 -12.82
C ASP A 22 -28.26 32.92 -12.26
N LYS A 23 -28.59 33.78 -11.28
CA LYS A 23 -29.87 33.99 -10.57
C LYS A 23 -30.05 33.25 -9.24
N LEU A 24 -29.63 33.93 -8.17
CA LEU A 24 -30.36 33.89 -6.89
C LEU A 24 -31.67 34.66 -7.01
N PRO A 25 -32.73 34.17 -6.35
CA PRO A 25 -33.37 35.04 -5.38
C PRO A 25 -33.68 34.33 -4.06
N GLY A 26 -33.37 35.03 -2.95
CA GLY A 26 -34.25 35.08 -1.79
C GLY A 26 -34.20 33.96 -0.75
N LEU A 27 -33.88 34.39 0.48
CA LEU A 27 -34.42 33.91 1.77
C LEU A 27 -33.97 32.55 2.30
N GLY A 28 -33.23 32.61 3.42
CA GLY A 28 -33.02 31.47 4.31
C GLY A 28 -31.78 31.62 5.19
N LEU A 29 -31.78 32.60 6.11
CA LEU A 29 -30.83 32.64 7.22
C LEU A 29 -31.16 31.49 8.20
N GLY A 30 -30.76 30.28 7.84
CA GLY A 30 -30.68 29.14 8.73
C GLY A 30 -29.21 28.76 8.86
N ALA A 31 -28.52 29.27 9.87
CA ALA A 31 -27.18 28.85 10.20
C ALA A 31 -27.24 27.38 10.67
N PHE A 32 -27.10 26.44 9.73
CA PHE A 32 -26.75 25.07 10.05
C PHE A 32 -25.34 25.10 10.63
N LEU A 33 -25.23 25.08 11.95
CA LEU A 33 -23.98 24.77 12.64
C LEU A 33 -23.66 23.31 12.31
N SER A 34 -22.96 23.08 11.19
CA SER A 34 -22.44 21.75 10.86
C SER A 34 -21.45 21.37 11.96
N ALA A 35 -21.78 20.34 12.74
CA ALA A 35 -20.84 19.77 13.70
C ALA A 35 -19.49 19.51 13.01
N PRO A 36 -18.35 19.75 13.68
CA PRO A 36 -17.05 19.45 13.10
C PRO A 36 -17.00 17.96 12.71
N PRO A 37 -16.36 17.61 11.59
CA PRO A 37 -16.24 16.22 11.17
C PRO A 37 -15.59 15.40 12.29
N PRO A 38 -16.01 14.14 12.50
CA PRO A 38 -15.39 13.29 13.50
C PRO A 38 -13.88 13.19 13.23
N PRO A 39 -13.05 13.18 14.28
CA PRO A 39 -11.61 12.98 14.10
C PRO A 39 -11.38 11.65 13.37
N PRO A 40 -10.35 11.57 12.50
CA PRO A 40 -10.02 10.32 11.82
C PRO A 40 -9.75 9.23 12.88
N PRO A 41 -10.07 7.96 12.59
CA PRO A 41 -9.76 6.86 13.49
C PRO A 41 -8.25 6.86 13.78
N SER A 42 -7.90 6.77 15.06
CA SER A 42 -6.51 6.60 15.45
C SER A 42 -6.07 5.20 15.01
N TRP A 43 -5.13 5.13 14.08
CA TRP A 43 -4.50 3.89 13.63
C TRP A 43 -3.58 3.35 14.72
N GLN A 44 -4.16 2.95 15.86
CA GLN A 44 -3.41 2.39 16.98
C GLN A 44 -3.17 0.90 16.75
N LEU A 45 -1.90 0.53 16.71
CA LEU A 45 -1.48 -0.86 16.69
C LEU A 45 -1.80 -1.52 18.02
N LYS A 46 -2.26 -2.78 17.98
CA LYS A 46 -2.42 -3.60 19.18
C LYS A 46 -1.04 -4.01 19.67
N GLU A 47 -0.78 -3.79 20.96
CA GLU A 47 0.52 -4.11 21.53
C GLU A 47 0.55 -5.52 22.11
N VAL A 48 1.66 -6.23 21.87
CA VAL A 48 1.98 -7.51 22.49
C VAL A 48 3.45 -7.51 22.88
N SER A 49 3.76 -7.99 24.08
CA SER A 49 5.11 -7.91 24.64
C SER A 49 5.59 -9.21 25.28
N SER A 50 6.90 -9.42 25.23
CA SER A 50 7.60 -10.49 25.97
C SER A 50 7.15 -11.92 25.64
N LEU A 51 6.72 -12.16 24.40
CA LEU A 51 6.28 -13.47 23.93
C LEU A 51 7.33 -14.17 23.08
N TRP A 52 7.38 -15.50 23.22
CA TRP A 52 8.12 -16.39 22.35
C TRP A 52 7.15 -17.25 21.53
N PHE A 53 7.19 -17.06 20.22
CA PHE A 53 6.46 -17.84 19.23
C PHE A 53 7.39 -18.92 18.68
N ASN A 54 6.97 -20.18 18.74
CA ASN A 54 7.73 -21.31 18.23
C ASN A 54 6.82 -22.19 17.35
N GLN A 55 7.19 -22.41 16.09
CA GLN A 55 6.42 -23.18 15.12
C GLN A 55 4.98 -22.68 14.98
N LYS A 56 4.81 -21.35 14.88
CA LYS A 56 3.50 -20.69 14.75
C LYS A 56 3.35 -19.96 13.43
N ASP A 57 2.09 -19.81 13.05
CA ASP A 57 1.68 -18.87 12.02
C ASP A 57 1.39 -17.54 12.68
N VAL A 58 2.10 -16.49 12.27
CA VAL A 58 1.99 -15.16 12.85
C VAL A 58 1.64 -14.17 11.76
N VAL A 59 0.56 -13.43 11.94
CA VAL A 59 0.19 -12.28 11.09
C VAL A 59 0.67 -11.01 11.77
N LEU A 60 1.51 -10.21 11.09
CA LEU A 60 2.04 -8.99 11.69
C LEU A 60 1.08 -7.80 11.62
N ASP A 61 0.20 -7.78 10.61
CA ASP A 61 -0.65 -6.63 10.31
C ASP A 61 -1.57 -6.23 11.48
N GLY A 62 -1.53 -4.96 11.86
CA GLY A 62 -2.28 -4.37 12.97
C GLY A 62 -1.63 -4.53 14.34
N TRP A 63 -0.42 -5.07 14.42
CA TRP A 63 0.25 -5.36 15.68
C TRP A 63 1.59 -4.64 15.86
N LYS A 64 1.88 -4.34 17.11
CA LYS A 64 3.17 -3.88 17.61
C LYS A 64 3.71 -4.93 18.56
N PHE A 65 4.75 -5.64 18.14
CA PHE A 65 5.42 -6.64 18.96
C PHE A 65 6.64 -6.03 19.65
N ILE A 66 6.78 -6.24 20.95
CA ILE A 66 7.88 -5.69 21.77
C ILE A 66 8.60 -6.81 22.51
N SER A 67 9.93 -6.86 22.42
CA SER A 67 10.78 -7.82 23.14
C SER A 67 10.35 -9.27 22.89
N CYS A 68 10.14 -9.62 21.63
CA CYS A 68 9.56 -10.90 21.22
C CYS A 68 10.57 -11.79 20.49
N ARG A 69 10.25 -13.08 20.37
CA ARG A 69 11.07 -14.04 19.61
C ARG A 69 10.19 -14.91 18.72
N PHE A 70 10.61 -15.09 17.46
CA PHE A 70 9.98 -15.98 16.49
C PHE A 70 10.99 -17.04 16.08
N ASP A 71 10.74 -18.29 16.47
CA ASP A 71 11.58 -19.43 16.12
C ASP A 71 10.80 -20.39 15.21
N ASN A 72 11.39 -20.72 14.06
CA ASN A 72 10.82 -21.62 13.05
C ASN A 72 9.34 -21.30 12.73
N CYS A 73 9.03 -20.01 12.54
CA CYS A 73 7.66 -19.52 12.34
C CYS A 73 7.36 -19.25 10.85
N ARG A 74 6.07 -19.28 10.51
CA ARG A 74 5.56 -18.76 9.23
C ARG A 74 4.96 -17.39 9.49
N ILE A 75 5.61 -16.35 8.99
CA ILE A 75 5.25 -14.96 9.27
C ILE A 75 4.58 -14.38 8.04
N PHE A 76 3.34 -13.92 8.17
CA PHE A 76 2.56 -13.34 7.08
C PHE A 76 2.53 -11.82 7.20
N VAL A 77 2.90 -11.14 6.11
CA VAL A 77 2.96 -9.67 6.05
C VAL A 77 2.22 -9.19 4.80
N SER A 78 1.13 -8.44 5.01
CA SER A 78 0.32 -7.90 3.90
C SER A 78 0.36 -6.39 3.76
N SER A 79 0.72 -5.66 4.82
CA SER A 79 0.75 -4.20 4.83
C SER A 79 1.98 -3.65 5.58
N GLN A 80 2.15 -2.33 5.53
CA GLN A 80 3.16 -1.63 6.32
C GLN A 80 2.67 -1.32 7.75
N HIS A 81 1.47 -1.77 8.11
CA HIS A 81 0.83 -1.43 9.38
C HIS A 81 1.21 -2.42 10.48
N PHE A 82 2.49 -2.49 10.84
CA PHE A 82 2.99 -3.29 11.96
C PHE A 82 4.29 -2.70 12.51
N GLU A 83 4.62 -3.06 13.75
CA GLU A 83 5.89 -2.68 14.38
C GLU A 83 6.54 -3.90 15.05
N LEU A 84 7.85 -4.04 14.88
CA LEU A 84 8.68 -5.02 15.59
C LEU A 84 9.76 -4.25 16.36
N ILE A 85 9.71 -4.28 17.69
CA ILE A 85 10.63 -3.55 18.56
C ILE A 85 11.38 -4.56 19.42
N ASN A 86 12.71 -4.58 19.30
CA ASN A 86 13.58 -5.51 20.04
C ASN A 86 13.18 -6.99 19.86
N CYS A 87 12.69 -7.37 18.69
CA CYS A 87 12.31 -8.74 18.39
C CYS A 87 13.42 -9.49 17.64
N LYS A 88 13.52 -10.80 17.88
CA LYS A 88 14.38 -11.71 17.10
C LYS A 88 13.52 -12.61 16.22
N ILE A 89 13.85 -12.68 14.94
CA ILE A 89 13.35 -13.70 14.00
C ILE A 89 14.55 -14.59 13.67
N ASP A 90 14.43 -15.90 13.81
CA ASP A 90 15.50 -16.83 13.47
C ASP A 90 15.61 -17.10 11.96
N ASP A 91 16.71 -17.75 11.56
CA ASP A 91 17.00 -18.04 10.16
C ASP A 91 16.12 -19.18 9.59
N GLU A 92 15.46 -19.96 10.46
CA GLU A 92 14.52 -21.03 10.07
C GLU A 92 13.11 -20.50 9.77
N SER A 93 12.78 -19.30 10.26
CA SER A 93 11.48 -18.66 10.00
C SER A 93 11.34 -18.22 8.55
N VAL A 94 10.16 -18.42 7.98
CA VAL A 94 9.84 -18.03 6.60
C VAL A 94 8.85 -16.88 6.60
N ILE A 95 9.20 -15.80 5.91
CA ILE A 95 8.33 -14.62 5.75
C ILE A 95 7.59 -14.70 4.41
N TYR A 96 6.27 -14.71 4.48
CA TYR A 96 5.34 -14.67 3.36
C TYR A 96 4.85 -13.25 3.16
N TYR A 97 5.44 -12.56 2.18
CA TYR A 97 4.99 -11.26 1.72
C TYR A 97 3.79 -11.40 0.79
N GLN A 98 2.69 -10.71 1.08
CA GLN A 98 1.59 -10.62 0.13
C GLN A 98 1.86 -9.57 -0.96
N ASN A 99 1.22 -9.77 -2.10
CA ASN A 99 1.55 -9.17 -3.40
C ASN A 99 1.77 -7.64 -3.36
N ASP A 100 0.98 -6.90 -2.60
CA ASP A 100 1.05 -5.44 -2.61
C ASP A 100 2.39 -4.91 -2.05
N ILE A 101 2.98 -5.58 -1.07
CA ILE A 101 4.32 -5.23 -0.55
C ILE A 101 5.41 -5.56 -1.56
N VAL A 102 5.29 -6.70 -2.26
CA VAL A 102 6.32 -7.15 -3.21
C VAL A 102 6.49 -6.12 -4.33
N LYS A 103 5.41 -5.50 -4.80
CA LYS A 103 5.47 -4.43 -5.80
C LYS A 103 6.26 -3.21 -5.33
N VAL A 104 6.10 -2.81 -4.08
CA VAL A 104 6.83 -1.68 -3.48
C VAL A 104 8.33 -1.99 -3.44
N ILE A 105 8.70 -3.20 -3.03
CA ILE A 105 10.10 -3.62 -2.98
C ILE A 105 10.70 -3.67 -4.41
N LYS A 106 9.97 -4.23 -5.38
CA LYS A 106 10.37 -4.25 -6.81
C LYS A 106 10.62 -2.84 -7.35
N LEU A 107 9.71 -1.89 -7.05
CA LEU A 107 9.86 -0.49 -7.45
C LEU A 107 11.07 0.18 -6.81
N PHE A 108 11.33 -0.12 -5.54
CA PHE A 108 12.50 0.41 -4.85
C PHE A 108 13.80 -0.17 -5.43
N LYS A 109 13.85 -1.48 -5.67
CA LYS A 109 15.02 -2.18 -6.26
C LYS A 109 15.33 -1.69 -7.68
N SER A 110 14.31 -1.34 -8.46
CA SER A 110 14.49 -0.84 -9.84
C SER A 110 15.30 0.46 -9.95
N ARG A 111 15.48 1.18 -8.84
CA ARG A 111 16.27 2.41 -8.78
C ARG A 111 17.76 2.16 -8.51
N GLY A 112 18.20 0.90 -8.45
CA GLY A 112 19.59 0.53 -8.16
C GLY A 112 19.99 0.73 -6.70
N ALA A 113 19.02 0.89 -5.79
CA ALA A 113 19.27 1.19 -4.39
C ALA A 113 19.64 -0.06 -3.55
N ILE A 114 19.39 -1.26 -4.07
CA ILE A 114 19.66 -2.53 -3.38
C ILE A 114 20.66 -3.35 -4.20
N PRO A 115 21.73 -3.88 -3.58
CA PRO A 115 22.66 -4.78 -4.26
C PRO A 115 21.97 -6.03 -4.79
N SER A 116 22.51 -6.59 -5.87
CA SER A 116 21.99 -7.78 -6.55
C SER A 116 22.01 -9.06 -5.71
N SER A 117 22.63 -9.05 -4.54
CA SER A 117 22.60 -10.16 -3.57
C SER A 117 21.21 -10.39 -2.95
N PHE A 118 20.27 -9.47 -3.15
CA PHE A 118 18.89 -9.63 -2.70
C PHE A 118 18.11 -10.58 -3.61
N SER A 119 17.22 -11.39 -3.02
CA SER A 119 16.45 -12.44 -3.74
C SER A 119 15.84 -11.96 -5.05
N ALA A 120 15.94 -12.82 -6.08
CA ALA A 120 15.40 -12.58 -7.42
C ALA A 120 13.88 -12.39 -7.44
N HIS A 121 13.18 -12.86 -6.39
CA HIS A 121 11.74 -12.65 -6.22
C HIS A 121 11.35 -11.16 -6.17
N PHE A 122 12.27 -10.31 -5.73
CA PHE A 122 12.07 -8.87 -5.60
C PHE A 122 12.61 -8.07 -6.78
N ASP A 123 13.10 -8.74 -7.84
CA ASP A 123 13.51 -8.04 -9.04
C ASP A 123 12.31 -7.57 -9.87
N PRO A 124 12.33 -6.32 -10.37
CA PRO A 124 11.41 -5.92 -11.41
C PRO A 124 11.71 -6.71 -12.70
N LEU A 125 10.70 -6.91 -13.54
CA LEU A 125 10.94 -7.42 -14.89
C LEU A 125 11.59 -6.31 -15.73
N VAL A 126 12.79 -6.54 -16.23
CA VAL A 126 13.49 -5.62 -17.13
C VAL A 126 13.25 -6.06 -18.58
N ASN A 127 12.68 -5.17 -19.38
CA ASN A 127 12.37 -5.40 -20.78
C ASN A 127 13.62 -5.20 -21.67
N PRO A 128 13.65 -5.74 -22.91
CA PRO A 128 14.79 -5.58 -23.82
C PRO A 128 15.14 -4.12 -24.17
N ASP A 129 14.17 -3.20 -24.09
CA ASP A 129 14.35 -1.76 -24.33
C ASP A 129 14.86 -1.00 -23.09
N GLY A 130 15.13 -1.71 -21.98
CA GLY A 130 15.58 -1.12 -20.72
C GLY A 130 14.46 -0.56 -19.84
N THR A 131 13.20 -0.63 -20.27
CA THR A 131 12.05 -0.28 -19.41
C THR A 131 11.80 -1.38 -18.37
N ILE A 132 11.04 -1.06 -17.31
CA ILE A 132 10.70 -2.01 -16.26
C ILE A 132 9.19 -2.27 -16.21
N SER A 133 8.82 -3.49 -15.86
CA SER A 133 7.45 -3.89 -15.57
C SER A 133 7.35 -4.45 -14.15
N ILE A 134 6.40 -3.94 -13.38
CA ILE A 134 6.10 -4.42 -12.03
C ILE A 134 4.75 -5.14 -12.08
N VAL A 135 4.83 -6.44 -12.29
CA VAL A 135 3.66 -7.33 -12.39
C VAL A 135 3.68 -8.34 -11.25
N ARG A 136 2.48 -8.59 -10.72
CA ARG A 136 2.18 -9.40 -9.52
C ARG A 136 2.89 -8.97 -8.23
#